data_AF-A0A1H9IC77-F1
#
_entry.id   AF-A0A1H9IC77-F1
#
_cell.length_a   1.000
_cell.length_b   1.000
_cell.length_c   1.000
_cell.angle_alpha   90.00
_cell.angle_beta   90.00
_cell.angle_gamma   90.00
#
_symmetry.space_group_name_H-M   'P 1'
#
loop_
_entity.id
_entity.type
_entity.pdbx_description
1 polymer ?
#
loop_
_entity_poly.entity_id
_entity_poly.type
_entity_poly.pdbx_seq_one_letter_code
_entity_poly.pdbx_strand_id
1 'polypeptide(L)'
;MTIVKALLAEVPENVRAGVTGNHITLDIVGEDVHFWSPQLNFRIEPNEEVPEETTIAGLIGPRPNVWTLFMFVYFSVGIAGLFISTYGASRYLMGEFSYAIWALPLAGLFMLTAYQAGKFGERLGADQVELLKQFVRDTIREAEKGK
;
A
#
# COMPACT_ATOMS: atom_id res chain seq x y z
N MET A 1 10.54 -25.90 -0.45
CA MET A 1 11.80 -25.35 -1.02
C MET A 1 11.78 -25.25 -2.56
N THR A 2 10.90 -25.98 -3.26
CA THR A 2 10.76 -25.97 -4.72
C THR A 2 10.11 -24.69 -5.26
N ILE A 3 9.03 -24.20 -4.63
CA ILE A 3 8.29 -22.99 -5.06
C ILE A 3 9.17 -21.73 -5.03
N VAL A 4 10.01 -21.58 -4.00
CA VAL A 4 10.94 -20.43 -3.89
C VAL A 4 11.99 -20.44 -4.99
N LYS A 5 12.47 -21.63 -5.40
CA LYS A 5 13.40 -21.75 -6.52
C LYS A 5 12.73 -21.46 -7.87
N ALA A 6 11.50 -21.92 -8.05
CA ALA A 6 10.71 -21.61 -9.25
C ALA A 6 10.43 -20.09 -9.36
N LEU A 7 10.01 -19.47 -8.25
CA LEU A 7 9.82 -18.02 -8.16
C LEU A 7 11.06 -17.21 -8.56
N LEU A 8 12.26 -17.68 -8.21
CA LEU A 8 13.50 -16.97 -8.52
C LEU A 8 14.03 -17.26 -9.94
N ALA A 9 13.54 -18.32 -10.60
CA ALA A 9 14.00 -18.71 -11.93
C ALA A 9 13.24 -18.01 -13.07
N GLU A 10 11.98 -17.64 -12.85
CA GLU A 10 11.09 -17.07 -13.88
C GLU A 10 10.66 -15.63 -13.61
N VAL A 11 11.41 -14.88 -12.79
CA VAL A 11 11.06 -13.48 -12.50
C VAL A 11 11.10 -12.65 -13.79
N PRO A 12 10.01 -11.94 -14.15
CA PRO A 12 10.03 -11.04 -15.30
C PRO A 12 11.02 -9.90 -15.08
N GLU A 13 11.62 -9.36 -16.15
CA GLU A 13 12.70 -8.36 -16.06
C GLU A 13 12.33 -7.10 -15.26
N ASN A 14 11.04 -6.75 -15.22
CA ASN A 14 10.51 -5.60 -14.50
C ASN A 14 10.04 -5.92 -13.06
N VAL A 15 10.34 -7.12 -12.54
CA VAL A 15 10.05 -7.51 -11.16
C VAL A 15 11.34 -7.96 -10.46
N ARG A 16 11.44 -7.65 -9.17
CA ARG A 16 12.50 -8.14 -8.30
C ARG A 16 11.89 -8.92 -7.15
N ALA A 17 12.38 -10.13 -6.94
CA ALA A 17 12.03 -10.94 -5.78
C ALA A 17 13.09 -10.79 -4.67
N GLY A 18 12.64 -10.51 -3.45
CA GLY A 18 13.42 -10.55 -2.22
C GLY A 18 12.88 -11.63 -1.29
N VAL A 19 13.78 -12.42 -0.69
CA VAL A 19 13.39 -13.49 0.25
C VAL A 19 14.06 -13.25 1.60
N THR A 20 13.27 -13.12 2.66
CA THR A 20 13.73 -12.95 4.03
C THR A 20 13.05 -13.97 4.93
N GLY A 21 13.76 -15.07 5.24
CA GLY A 21 13.17 -16.20 5.96
C GLY A 21 12.02 -16.81 5.18
N ASN A 22 10.81 -16.82 5.75
CA ASN A 22 9.59 -17.29 5.09
C ASN A 22 8.81 -16.18 4.35
N HIS A 23 9.28 -14.94 4.39
CA HIS A 23 8.63 -13.82 3.71
C HIS A 23 9.25 -13.60 2.34
N ILE A 24 8.41 -13.46 1.34
CA ILE A 24 8.78 -13.19 -0.04
C ILE A 24 8.15 -11.86 -0.43
N THR A 25 8.96 -10.96 -0.97
CA THR A 25 8.55 -9.64 -1.42
C THR A 25 8.81 -9.54 -2.91
N LEU A 26 7.81 -9.07 -3.67
CA LEU A 26 7.91 -8.77 -5.09
C LEU A 26 7.72 -7.27 -5.27
N ASP A 27 8.73 -6.65 -5.89
CA ASP A 27 8.81 -5.23 -6.18
C ASP A 27 8.90 -5.00 -7.69
N ILE A 28 8.18 -4.00 -8.20
CA ILE A 28 8.42 -3.50 -9.57
C ILE A 28 9.78 -2.82 -9.64
N VAL A 29 10.57 -3.09 -10.67
CA VAL A 29 11.90 -2.51 -10.92
C VAL A 29 12.06 -2.08 -12.38
N GLY A 30 13.13 -1.33 -12.67
CA GLY A 30 13.40 -0.84 -14.03
C GLY A 30 12.66 0.46 -14.35
N GLU A 31 12.35 0.66 -15.64
CA GLU A 31 11.75 1.90 -16.16
C GLU A 31 10.27 2.04 -15.81
N ASP A 32 9.58 0.93 -15.48
CA ASP A 32 8.15 0.92 -15.13
C ASP A 32 7.87 1.43 -13.71
N VAL A 33 8.91 1.69 -12.90
CA VAL A 33 8.74 2.11 -11.51
C VAL A 33 8.21 3.53 -11.43
N HIS A 34 7.11 3.70 -10.70
CA HIS A 34 6.58 5.00 -10.34
C HIS A 34 6.22 5.08 -8.86
N PHE A 35 5.84 6.27 -8.41
CA PHE A 35 5.49 6.53 -7.01
C PHE A 35 4.40 5.58 -6.49
N TRP A 36 3.38 5.32 -7.33
CA TRP A 36 2.26 4.43 -7.02
C TRP A 36 2.49 2.94 -7.25
N SER A 37 3.74 2.53 -7.53
CA SER A 37 3.99 1.12 -7.83
C SER A 37 3.69 0.25 -6.61
N PRO A 38 2.94 -0.85 -6.78
CA PRO A 38 2.59 -1.73 -5.69
C PRO A 38 3.80 -2.56 -5.25
N GLN A 39 3.65 -3.15 -4.07
CA GLN A 39 4.52 -4.19 -3.56
C GLN A 39 3.63 -5.35 -3.11
N LEU A 40 4.04 -6.58 -3.46
CA LEU A 40 3.38 -7.79 -3.01
C LEU A 40 4.28 -8.50 -1.99
N ASN A 41 3.75 -8.71 -0.80
CA ASN A 41 4.43 -9.45 0.26
C ASN A 41 3.61 -10.71 0.54
N PHE A 42 4.23 -11.89 0.52
CA PHE A 42 3.54 -13.13 0.87
C PHE A 42 4.41 -14.06 1.69
N ARG A 43 3.74 -14.95 2.40
CA ARG A 43 4.34 -15.99 3.23
C ARG A 43 3.78 -17.33 2.85
N ILE A 44 4.65 -18.33 2.89
CA ILE A 44 4.31 -19.72 2.63
C ILE A 44 4.29 -20.43 3.98
N GLU A 45 3.12 -20.96 4.35
CA GLU A 45 2.92 -21.69 5.61
C GLU A 45 2.39 -23.10 5.31
N PRO A 46 2.87 -24.14 6.01
CA PRO A 46 2.24 -25.45 5.95
C PRO A 46 0.80 -25.33 6.46
N ASN A 47 -0.14 -26.02 5.80
CA ASN A 47 -1.50 -26.08 6.30
C ASN A 47 -1.54 -26.98 7.56
N GLU A 48 -1.91 -26.41 8.70
CA GLU A 48 -1.97 -27.14 9.98
C GLU A 48 -3.07 -28.22 10.00
N GLU A 49 -4.11 -28.08 9.16
CA GLU A 49 -5.23 -29.02 9.08
C GLU A 49 -5.00 -30.15 8.06
N VAL A 50 -4.26 -29.86 6.98
CA VAL A 50 -4.00 -30.81 5.88
C VAL A 50 -2.49 -30.86 5.60
N PRO A 51 -1.75 -31.89 6.08
CA PRO A 51 -0.28 -31.95 6.00
C PRO A 51 0.32 -31.89 4.59
N GLU A 52 -0.47 -32.20 3.56
CA GLU A 52 -0.03 -32.15 2.15
C GLU A 52 -0.34 -30.83 1.44
N GLU A 53 -1.07 -29.93 2.11
CA GLU A 53 -1.41 -28.61 1.58
C GLU A 53 -0.51 -27.52 2.17
N THR A 54 -0.34 -26.45 1.40
CA THR A 54 0.46 -25.29 1.78
C THR A 54 -0.36 -24.05 1.51
N THR A 55 -0.53 -23.21 2.53
CA THR A 55 -1.28 -21.97 2.42
C THR A 55 -0.33 -20.83 2.06
N ILE A 56 -0.70 -20.05 1.04
CA ILE A 56 0.02 -18.84 0.65
C ILE A 56 -0.83 -17.64 1.05
N ALA A 57 -0.35 -16.90 2.06
CA ALA A 57 -0.99 -15.68 2.53
C ALA A 57 -0.22 -14.46 2.01
N GLY A 58 -0.88 -13.61 1.22
CA GLY A 58 -0.26 -12.44 0.60
C GLY A 58 -1.02 -11.14 0.87
N LEU A 59 -0.26 -10.05 0.99
CA LEU A 59 -0.75 -8.68 1.05
C LEU A 59 -0.19 -7.91 -0.15
N ILE A 60 -1.08 -7.42 -1.01
CA ILE A 60 -0.74 -6.47 -2.07
C ILE A 60 -1.14 -5.09 -1.60
N GLY A 61 -0.18 -4.16 -1.62
CA GLY A 61 -0.43 -2.78 -1.19
C GLY A 61 0.52 -1.80 -1.86
N PRO A 62 0.32 -0.50 -1.62
CA PRO A 62 1.29 0.50 -2.02
C PRO A 62 2.59 0.30 -1.23
N ARG A 63 3.71 0.79 -1.76
CA ARG A 63 4.97 0.81 -1.01
C ARG A 63 4.82 1.56 0.31
N PRO A 64 5.55 1.18 1.38
CA PRO A 64 5.49 1.85 2.69
C PRO A 64 5.67 3.36 2.62
N ASN A 65 6.48 3.85 1.68
CA ASN A 65 6.73 5.28 1.45
C ASN A 65 5.46 6.05 1.03
N VAL A 66 4.54 5.42 0.29
CA VAL A 66 3.30 6.06 -0.15
C VAL A 66 2.34 6.19 1.03
N TRP A 67 2.15 5.12 1.81
CA TRP A 67 1.30 5.15 2.99
C TRP A 67 1.80 6.15 4.04
N THR A 68 3.13 6.16 4.28
CA THR A 68 3.73 7.12 5.22
C THR A 68 3.53 8.57 4.76
N LEU A 69 3.66 8.87 3.45
CA LEU A 69 3.33 10.21 2.93
C LEU A 69 1.90 10.63 3.29
N PHE A 70 0.91 9.77 3.03
CA PHE A 70 -0.48 10.06 3.36
C PHE A 70 -0.68 10.24 4.86
N MET A 71 -0.11 9.34 5.66
CA MET A 71 -0.13 9.43 7.11
C MET A 71 0.36 10.82 7.59
N PHE A 72 1.51 11.28 7.09
CA PHE A 72 2.04 12.60 7.43
C PHE A 72 1.13 13.73 6.98
N VAL A 73 0.60 13.69 5.75
CA VAL A 73 -0.35 14.70 5.25
C VAL A 73 -1.57 14.80 6.16
N TYR A 74 -2.21 13.66 6.49
CA TYR A 74 -3.37 13.65 7.36
C TYR A 74 -3.06 14.13 8.77
N PHE A 75 -1.95 13.71 9.38
CA PHE A 75 -1.58 14.17 10.71
C PHE A 75 -1.24 15.67 10.72
N SER A 76 -0.47 16.16 9.76
CA SER A 76 -0.13 17.58 9.69
C SER A 76 -1.37 18.45 9.50
N VAL A 77 -2.25 18.09 8.57
CA VAL A 77 -3.51 18.82 8.32
C VAL A 77 -4.45 18.71 9.51
N GLY A 78 -4.57 17.53 10.13
CA GLY A 78 -5.42 17.30 11.29
C GLY A 78 -4.97 18.08 12.53
N ILE A 79 -3.67 18.05 12.84
CA ILE A 79 -3.08 18.80 13.95
C ILE A 79 -3.25 20.30 13.72
N ALA A 80 -2.85 20.81 12.56
CA ALA A 80 -2.98 22.24 12.24
C ALA A 80 -4.44 22.69 12.27
N GLY A 81 -5.32 21.91 11.64
CA GLY A 81 -6.77 22.14 11.62
C GLY A 81 -7.34 22.20 13.03
N LEU A 82 -6.98 21.26 13.91
CA LEU A 82 -7.44 21.23 15.29
C LEU A 82 -7.02 22.49 16.06
N PHE A 83 -5.72 22.81 16.11
CA PHE A 83 -5.22 23.94 16.88
C PHE A 83 -5.75 25.29 16.39
N ILE A 84 -5.77 25.52 15.07
CA ILE A 84 -6.28 26.76 14.50
C ILE A 84 -7.79 26.88 14.75
N SER A 85 -8.54 25.78 14.64
CA SER A 85 -9.98 25.79 14.90
C SER A 85 -10.31 26.01 16.36
N THR A 86 -9.55 25.42 17.29
CA THR A 86 -9.70 25.69 18.72
C THR A 86 -9.46 27.16 19.04
N TYR A 87 -8.44 27.77 18.42
CA TYR A 87 -8.20 29.21 18.53
C TYR A 87 -9.37 30.03 17.97
N GLY A 88 -9.86 29.69 16.78
CA GLY A 88 -11.02 30.35 16.17
C GLY A 88 -12.29 30.24 17.00
N ALA A 89 -12.57 29.06 17.54
CA ALA A 89 -13.70 28.81 18.43
C ALA A 89 -13.59 29.62 19.72
N SER A 90 -12.39 29.72 20.31
CA SER A 90 -12.16 30.54 21.50
C SER A 90 -12.49 32.01 21.27
N ARG A 91 -12.09 32.58 20.12
CA ARG A 91 -12.40 33.97 19.73
C ARG A 91 -13.91 34.16 19.49
N TYR A 92 -14.54 33.21 18.81
CA TYR A 92 -15.98 33.22 18.58
C TYR A 92 -16.79 33.23 19.88
N LEU A 93 -16.37 32.46 20.88
CA LEU A 93 -16.99 32.44 22.21
C LEU A 93 -16.84 33.76 22.97
N MET A 94 -15.82 34.58 22.67
CA MET A 94 -15.67 35.94 23.23
C MET A 94 -16.53 36.98 22.48
N GLY A 95 -17.34 36.56 21.51
CA GLY A 95 -18.12 37.46 20.66
C GLY A 95 -17.30 38.12 19.54
N GLU A 96 -16.05 37.70 19.35
CA GLU A 96 -15.19 38.21 18.29
C GLU A 96 -15.21 37.29 17.07
N PHE A 97 -15.41 37.87 15.89
CA PHE A 97 -15.29 37.11 14.64
C PHE A 97 -13.82 36.78 14.35
N SER A 98 -13.55 35.53 13.96
CA SER A 98 -12.21 35.09 13.55
C SER A 98 -12.29 34.19 12.33
N TYR A 99 -11.50 34.50 11.30
CA TYR A 99 -11.35 33.66 10.11
C TYR A 99 -10.81 32.26 10.43
N ALA A 100 -10.18 32.07 11.59
CA ALA A 100 -9.65 30.78 12.03
C ALA A 100 -10.72 29.70 12.18
N ILE A 101 -12.00 30.05 12.31
CA ILE A 101 -13.11 29.06 12.37
C ILE A 101 -13.25 28.25 11.07
N TRP A 102 -12.79 28.81 9.94
CA TRP A 102 -12.77 28.10 8.66
C TRP A 102 -11.67 27.04 8.57
N ALA A 103 -10.74 26.98 9.51
CA ALA A 103 -9.67 25.99 9.46
C ALA A 103 -10.18 24.54 9.51
N LEU A 104 -11.25 24.27 10.26
CA LEU A 104 -11.82 22.92 10.37
C LEU A 104 -12.41 22.41 9.04
N PRO A 105 -13.33 23.13 8.38
CA PRO A 105 -13.85 22.69 7.08
C PRO A 105 -12.75 22.67 6.01
N LEU A 106 -11.78 23.60 6.05
CA LEU A 106 -10.67 23.61 5.11
C LEU A 106 -9.75 22.39 5.30
N ALA A 107 -9.46 22.03 6.56
CA ALA A 107 -8.71 20.81 6.88
C ALA A 107 -9.45 19.56 6.37
N GLY A 108 -10.76 19.47 6.59
CA GLY A 108 -11.60 18.40 6.04
C GLY A 108 -11.52 18.32 4.51
N LEU A 109 -11.56 19.48 3.83
CA LEU A 109 -11.39 19.54 2.38
C LEU A 109 -10.02 19.02 1.92
N PHE A 110 -8.93 19.43 2.58
CA PHE A 110 -7.59 18.93 2.29
C PHE A 110 -7.45 17.42 2.54
N MET A 111 -8.11 16.89 3.57
CA MET A 111 -8.14 15.45 3.80
C MET A 111 -8.88 14.71 2.66
N LEU A 112 -9.98 15.28 2.16
CA LEU A 112 -10.71 14.71 1.02
C LEU A 112 -9.90 14.76 -0.28
N THR A 113 -9.11 15.82 -0.52
CA THR A 113 -8.23 15.87 -1.70
C THR A 113 -7.10 14.84 -1.60
N ALA A 114 -6.51 14.67 -0.42
CA ALA A 114 -5.52 13.61 -0.17
C ALA A 114 -6.13 12.21 -0.41
N TYR A 115 -7.36 11.97 0.06
CA TYR A 115 -8.05 10.71 -0.18
C TYR A 115 -8.25 10.41 -1.67
N GLN A 116 -8.70 11.41 -2.43
CA GLN A 116 -8.88 11.27 -3.88
C GLN A 116 -7.55 11.03 -4.60
N ALA A 117 -6.47 11.71 -4.19
CA ALA A 117 -5.14 11.45 -4.74
C ALA A 117 -4.70 10.00 -4.49
N GLY A 118 -4.96 9.46 -3.28
CA GLY A 118 -4.75 8.05 -2.95
C GLY A 118 -5.53 7.11 -3.88
N LYS A 119 -6.83 7.38 -4.09
CA LYS A 119 -7.67 6.55 -4.96
C LYS A 119 -7.26 6.63 -6.44
N PHE A 120 -6.81 7.80 -6.89
CA PHE A 120 -6.26 7.96 -8.23
C PHE A 120 -4.95 7.18 -8.39
N GLY A 121 -4.08 7.22 -7.38
CA GLY A 121 -2.85 6.45 -7.33
C GLY A 121 -3.06 4.94 -7.42
N GLU A 122 -4.08 4.41 -6.72
CA GLU A 122 -4.48 3.00 -6.83
C GLU A 122 -4.80 2.59 -8.26
N ARG A 123 -5.42 3.48 -9.06
CA ARG A 123 -5.71 3.23 -10.47
C ARG A 123 -4.45 3.21 -11.33
N LEU A 124 -3.48 4.08 -11.04
CA LEU A 124 -2.20 4.11 -11.77
C LEU A 124 -1.39 2.82 -11.57
N GLY A 125 -1.44 2.24 -10.36
CA GLY A 125 -0.76 0.98 -10.06
C GLY A 125 -1.57 -0.29 -10.43
N ALA A 126 -2.78 -0.17 -10.96
CA ALA A 126 -3.69 -1.30 -11.14
C ALA A 126 -3.14 -2.37 -12.08
N ASP A 127 -2.53 -1.96 -13.20
CA ASP A 127 -1.92 -2.88 -14.17
C ASP A 127 -0.74 -3.64 -13.55
N GLN A 128 0.06 -2.97 -12.73
CA GLN A 128 1.17 -3.58 -12.00
C GLN A 128 0.67 -4.56 -10.92
N VAL A 129 -0.46 -4.26 -10.26
CA VAL A 129 -1.10 -5.19 -9.32
C VAL A 129 -1.53 -6.46 -10.04
N GLU A 130 -2.14 -6.33 -11.23
CA GLU A 130 -2.58 -7.48 -12.00
C GLU A 130 -1.40 -8.31 -12.50
N LEU A 131 -0.32 -7.67 -12.96
CA LEU A 131 0.94 -8.33 -13.32
C LEU A 131 1.50 -9.17 -12.16
N LEU A 132 1.56 -8.62 -10.94
CA LEU A 132 2.04 -9.35 -9.77
C LEU A 132 1.14 -10.54 -9.42
N LYS A 133 -0.18 -10.39 -9.54
CA LYS A 133 -1.15 -11.48 -9.29
C LYS A 133 -1.01 -12.60 -10.30
N GLN A 134 -0.88 -12.27 -11.59
CA GLN A 134 -0.71 -13.24 -12.66
C GLN A 134 0.60 -14.01 -12.48
N PHE A 135 1.71 -13.30 -12.25
CA PHE A 135 3.00 -13.91 -11.99
C PHE A 135 2.96 -14.95 -10.85
N VAL A 136 2.36 -14.61 -9.70
CA VAL A 136 2.21 -15.56 -8.60
C VAL A 136 1.33 -16.74 -8.98
N ARG A 137 0.20 -16.51 -9.66
CA ARG A 137 -0.72 -17.58 -10.08
C ARG A 137 -0.05 -18.57 -11.05
N ASP A 138 0.69 -18.06 -12.02
CA ASP A 138 1.39 -18.88 -13.00
C ASP A 138 2.52 -19.69 -12.34
N THR A 139 3.27 -19.07 -11.42
CA THR A 139 4.33 -19.75 -10.67
C THR A 139 3.78 -20.89 -9.80
N ILE A 140 2.63 -20.68 -9.15
CA ILE A 140 1.96 -21.73 -8.35
C ILE A 140 1.51 -22.88 -9.26
N ARG A 141 0.92 -22.57 -10.41
CA ARG A 141 0.40 -23.57 -11.35
C ARG A 141 1.50 -24.46 -11.92
N GLU A 142 2.66 -23.90 -12.26
CA GLU A 142 3.81 -24.69 -12.73
C GLU A 142 4.41 -25.55 -11.61
N ALA A 143 4.45 -25.04 -10.38
CA ALA A 143 4.89 -25.82 -9.22
C ALA A 143 3.96 -27.01 -8.92
N GLU A 144 2.65 -26.92 -9.21
CA GLU A 144 1.70 -28.02 -9.09
C GLU A 144 1.88 -29.08 -10.19
N LYS A 145 2.15 -28.67 -11.44
CA LYS A 145 2.36 -29.61 -12.56
C LYS A 145 3.67 -30.39 -12.48
N GLY A 146 4.68 -29.84 -11.82
CA GLY A 146 5.98 -30.49 -11.61
C GLY A 146 6.01 -31.47 -10.44
N LYS A 147 4.87 -31.69 -9.76
CA LYS A 147 4.67 -32.66 -8.67
C LYS A 147 4.19 -33.98 -9.25
#